data_AF-A0AAJ0FQX6-F1
#
_entry.id   AF-A0AAJ0FQX6-F1
#
_cell.length_a   1.000
_cell.length_b   1.000
_cell.length_c   1.000
_cell.angle_alpha   90.00
_cell.angle_beta   90.00
_cell.angle_gamma   90.00
#
_symmetry.space_group_name_H-M   'P 1'
#
loop_
_entity.id
_entity.type
_entity.pdbx_description
1 polymer ?
#
loop_
_entity_poly.entity_id
_entity_poly.type
_entity_poly.pdbx_seq_one_letter_code
_entity_poly.pdbx_strand_id
1 'polypeptide(L)'
;MSDQAQKRIEAIGNQLDSSSSSSGLPPIKKIAGKSSGRRAEGKVVIITGANSTLGIGRATAHQFAENGARAVYLCDYADDKLATHKQEITQAYPGVDIHTWQFDAAEEAKVKAVVDDALSRYGRLDVFFANAGVTGLNVIFTDFSDAEFMEVLRTNTLSVFLAAKYAAPAMMKTSSQKPHSGGSIIGTASVAGLRSNAGSTPYSASKAAVVSLAQTIAYQLAGSGVRVNAICPGIIETGMTAPVYEAARARGSEKKIGQLNPTRRGGHADEIARVALFLGSDESSYVNGQAWAVCGGLTAGHPFVPGKLH
;
A
#
# COMPACT_ATOMS: atom_id res chain seq x y z
N MET A 1 -15.33 -25.84 -6.04
CA MET A 1 -14.11 -25.99 -5.22
C MET A 1 -14.44 -27.03 -4.16
N SER A 2 -13.61 -28.05 -3.98
CA SER A 2 -13.88 -29.10 -3.00
C SER A 2 -13.73 -28.56 -1.58
N ASP A 3 -14.53 -29.10 -0.66
CA ASP A 3 -14.55 -28.76 0.77
C ASP A 3 -13.15 -28.93 1.43
N GLN A 4 -12.28 -29.75 0.83
CA GLN A 4 -10.88 -29.92 1.25
C GLN A 4 -9.97 -28.73 0.91
N ALA A 5 -10.19 -28.03 -0.21
CA ALA A 5 -9.39 -26.86 -0.58
C ALA A 5 -9.69 -25.67 0.35
N GLN A 6 -10.96 -25.50 0.73
CA GLN A 6 -11.39 -24.49 1.70
C GLN A 6 -10.83 -24.78 3.10
N LYS A 7 -10.93 -26.04 3.56
CA LYS A 7 -10.34 -26.47 4.84
C LYS A 7 -8.82 -26.30 4.90
N ARG A 8 -8.10 -26.51 3.80
CA ARG A 8 -6.64 -26.27 3.75
C ARG A 8 -6.29 -24.78 3.84
N ILE A 9 -7.04 -23.91 3.19
CA ILE A 9 -6.82 -22.45 3.27
C ILE A 9 -7.13 -21.93 4.68
N GLU A 10 -8.21 -22.41 5.30
CA GLU A 10 -8.57 -22.06 6.69
C GLU A 10 -7.55 -22.62 7.71
N ALA A 11 -7.06 -23.85 7.51
CA ALA A 11 -6.07 -24.46 8.39
C ALA A 11 -4.70 -23.75 8.34
N ILE A 12 -4.26 -23.30 7.16
CA ILE A 12 -3.02 -22.50 7.02
C ILE A 12 -3.22 -21.11 7.66
N GLY A 13 -4.42 -20.52 7.51
CA GLY A 13 -4.75 -19.23 8.14
C GLY A 13 -4.69 -19.28 9.67
N ASN A 14 -5.20 -20.34 10.28
CA ASN A 14 -5.29 -20.45 11.74
C ASN A 14 -3.95 -20.84 12.41
N GLN A 15 -3.01 -21.46 11.70
CA GLN A 15 -1.72 -21.89 12.27
C GLN A 15 -0.70 -20.75 12.46
N LEU A 16 -0.97 -19.54 11.94
CA LEU A 16 -0.07 -18.39 12.03
C LEU A 16 -0.56 -17.30 13.00
N ASP A 17 -1.72 -17.48 13.64
CA ASP A 17 -2.39 -16.45 14.46
C ASP A 17 -1.95 -16.44 15.95
N SER A 18 -1.06 -17.32 16.40
CA SER A 18 -0.79 -17.52 17.83
C SER A 18 0.34 -16.67 18.45
N SER A 19 0.80 -15.59 17.81
CA SER A 19 1.72 -14.64 18.45
C SER A 19 0.97 -13.45 19.04
N SER A 20 0.74 -13.45 20.36
CA SER A 20 0.33 -12.26 21.10
C SER A 20 1.39 -11.16 20.92
N SER A 21 1.00 -10.00 20.37
CA SER A 21 1.95 -8.89 20.23
C SER A 21 2.27 -8.29 21.60
N SER A 22 3.54 -8.02 21.87
CA SER A 22 4.01 -7.31 23.06
C SER A 22 3.55 -5.84 23.08
N SER A 23 3.08 -5.31 21.95
CA SER A 23 2.71 -3.91 21.75
C SER A 23 1.24 -3.59 22.01
N GLY A 24 0.40 -4.59 22.31
CA GLY A 24 -1.05 -4.41 22.46
C GLY A 24 -1.79 -4.13 21.14
N LEU A 25 -1.08 -4.18 20.01
CA LEU A 25 -1.66 -4.04 18.68
C LEU A 25 -2.18 -5.39 18.17
N PRO A 26 -3.24 -5.41 17.34
CA PRO A 26 -3.65 -6.63 16.67
C PRO A 26 -2.48 -7.17 15.83
N PRO A 27 -2.23 -8.50 15.83
CA PRO A 27 -1.19 -9.08 15.00
C PRO A 27 -1.47 -8.81 13.52
N ILE A 28 -0.41 -8.62 12.74
CA ILE A 28 -0.53 -8.53 11.29
C ILE A 28 -0.74 -9.95 10.77
N LYS A 29 -1.92 -10.22 10.19
CA LYS A 29 -2.21 -11.52 9.59
C LYS A 29 -1.26 -11.80 8.43
N LYS A 30 -0.33 -12.73 8.62
CA LYS A 30 0.62 -13.18 7.59
C LYS A 30 -0.03 -14.27 6.75
N ILE A 31 -0.11 -14.04 5.43
CA ILE A 31 -0.79 -15.00 4.51
C ILE A 31 0.19 -16.02 3.92
N ALA A 32 1.48 -15.71 3.94
CA ALA A 32 2.53 -16.62 3.49
C ALA A 32 3.74 -16.56 4.42
N GLY A 33 4.63 -17.54 4.30
CA GLY A 33 5.92 -17.55 4.99
C GLY A 33 6.81 -16.35 4.62
N LYS A 34 8.00 -16.33 5.21
CA LYS A 34 9.04 -15.33 4.93
C LYS A 34 9.50 -15.44 3.47
N SER A 35 9.95 -14.32 2.91
CA SER A 35 10.67 -14.33 1.62
C SER A 35 11.92 -15.21 1.72
N SER A 36 12.32 -15.82 0.61
CA SER A 36 13.54 -16.65 0.53
C SER A 36 14.85 -15.86 0.58
N GLY A 37 14.80 -14.52 0.57
CA GLY A 37 15.98 -13.64 0.65
C GLY A 37 15.65 -12.23 1.15
N ARG A 38 16.69 -11.42 1.39
CA ARG A 38 16.58 -10.03 1.86
C ARG A 38 16.34 -9.07 0.69
N ARG A 39 15.07 -8.96 0.27
CA ARG A 39 14.64 -8.25 -0.96
C ARG A 39 14.78 -6.73 -0.91
N ALA A 40 15.08 -6.16 0.26
CA ALA A 40 15.22 -4.72 0.48
C ALA A 40 16.55 -4.36 1.14
N GLU A 41 17.57 -5.22 1.03
CA GLU A 41 18.86 -5.01 1.70
C GLU A 41 19.43 -3.61 1.47
N GLY A 42 19.70 -2.89 2.55
CA GLY A 42 20.33 -1.57 2.49
C GLY A 42 19.44 -0.44 1.95
N LYS A 43 18.19 -0.72 1.58
CA LYS A 43 17.27 0.27 1.00
C LYS A 43 16.68 1.21 2.06
N VAL A 44 16.53 2.48 1.70
CA VAL A 44 15.81 3.50 2.48
C VAL A 44 14.40 3.68 1.91
N VAL A 45 13.40 3.52 2.77
CA VAL A 45 11.99 3.41 2.40
C VAL A 45 11.15 4.47 3.11
N ILE A 46 10.32 5.20 2.37
CA ILE A 46 9.31 6.12 2.91
C ILE A 46 7.92 5.56 2.63
N ILE A 47 7.05 5.54 3.64
CA ILE A 47 5.67 5.03 3.55
C ILE A 47 4.71 6.05 4.16
N THR A 48 3.76 6.56 3.37
CA THR A 48 2.67 7.40 3.88
C THR A 48 1.42 6.58 4.18
N GLY A 49 0.57 7.01 5.12
CA GLY A 49 -0.61 6.26 5.54
C GLY A 49 -0.26 5.06 6.43
N ALA A 50 0.70 5.23 7.34
CA ALA A 50 1.27 4.17 8.17
C ALA A 50 0.65 4.07 9.59
N ASN A 51 -0.30 4.92 9.96
CA ASN A 51 -0.83 4.96 11.34
C ASN A 51 -1.86 3.85 11.64
N SER A 52 -2.60 3.36 10.64
CA SER A 52 -3.63 2.34 10.88
C SER A 52 -3.07 1.01 11.40
N THR A 53 -3.65 0.48 12.48
CA THR A 53 -3.25 -0.79 13.10
C THR A 53 -3.51 -2.02 12.23
N LEU A 54 -4.49 -1.96 11.33
CA LEU A 54 -4.78 -3.01 10.34
C LEU A 54 -4.40 -2.58 8.91
N GLY A 55 -3.65 -1.48 8.78
CA GLY A 55 -3.41 -0.82 7.50
C GLY A 55 -2.37 -1.49 6.62
N ILE A 56 -2.48 -1.24 5.31
CA ILE A 56 -1.49 -1.60 4.30
C ILE A 56 -0.13 -0.96 4.61
N GLY A 57 -0.10 0.29 5.07
CA GLY A 57 1.14 1.01 5.42
C GLY A 57 1.93 0.30 6.51
N ARG A 58 1.29 -0.08 7.63
CA ARG A 58 1.92 -0.86 8.72
C ARG A 58 2.43 -2.21 8.21
N ALA A 59 1.60 -2.97 7.48
CA ALA A 59 2.01 -4.25 6.91
C ALA A 59 3.22 -4.12 5.96
N THR A 60 3.26 -3.05 5.17
CA THR A 60 4.36 -2.75 4.25
C THR A 60 5.64 -2.41 5.00
N ALA A 61 5.56 -1.63 6.08
CA ALA A 61 6.72 -1.34 6.92
C ALA A 61 7.35 -2.61 7.51
N HIS A 62 6.52 -3.53 8.03
CA HIS A 62 7.01 -4.83 8.49
C HIS A 62 7.64 -5.65 7.36
N GLN A 63 7.06 -5.65 6.16
CA GLN A 63 7.63 -6.36 5.01
C GLN A 63 9.00 -5.81 4.61
N PHE A 64 9.18 -4.49 4.53
CA PHE A 64 10.49 -3.91 4.22
C PHE A 64 11.52 -4.15 5.34
N ALA A 65 11.13 -4.02 6.60
CA ALA A 65 12.01 -4.29 7.73
C ALA A 65 12.45 -5.77 7.79
N GLU A 66 11.51 -6.70 7.65
CA GLU A 66 11.77 -8.15 7.58
C GLU A 66 12.72 -8.52 6.43
N ASN A 67 12.69 -7.75 5.33
CA ASN A 67 13.49 -7.99 4.14
C ASN A 67 14.77 -7.15 4.09
N GLY A 68 15.21 -6.60 5.22
CA GLY A 68 16.56 -6.04 5.38
C GLY A 68 16.72 -4.57 4.98
N ALA A 69 15.63 -3.81 4.91
CA ALA A 69 15.72 -2.36 4.71
C ALA A 69 16.72 -1.73 5.70
N ARG A 70 17.47 -0.73 5.24
CA ARG A 70 18.35 0.04 6.13
C ARG A 70 17.53 0.94 7.05
N ALA A 71 16.53 1.60 6.47
CA ALA A 71 15.66 2.51 7.19
C ALA A 71 14.24 2.50 6.62
N VAL A 72 13.25 2.62 7.50
CA VAL A 72 11.83 2.75 7.14
C VAL A 72 11.24 3.97 7.85
N TYR A 73 10.71 4.90 7.06
CA TYR A 73 9.99 6.07 7.54
C TYR A 73 8.49 5.77 7.52
N LEU A 74 7.88 5.84 8.70
CA LEU A 74 6.44 5.76 8.93
C LEU A 74 5.86 7.16 8.95
N CYS A 75 5.06 7.50 7.95
CA CYS A 75 4.51 8.83 7.77
C CYS A 75 2.98 8.79 7.77
N ASP A 76 2.35 9.71 8.47
CA ASP A 76 0.89 9.82 8.50
C ASP A 76 0.46 11.20 9.02
N TYR A 77 -0.78 11.61 8.75
CA TYR A 77 -1.31 12.88 9.27
C TYR A 77 -1.63 12.77 10.77
N ALA A 78 -2.00 11.58 11.23
CA ALA A 78 -2.22 11.24 12.63
C ALA A 78 -1.02 10.43 13.18
N ASP A 79 -0.67 10.62 14.44
CA ASP A 79 0.54 10.05 15.04
C ASP A 79 0.28 9.11 16.23
N ASP A 80 -0.99 8.90 16.60
CA ASP A 80 -1.38 8.17 17.82
C ASP A 80 -0.93 6.71 17.85
N LYS A 81 -0.59 6.11 16.70
CA LYS A 81 -0.01 4.76 16.61
C LYS A 81 1.40 4.72 16.06
N LEU A 82 1.93 5.80 15.47
CA LEU A 82 3.25 5.80 14.84
C LEU A 82 4.37 5.39 15.82
N ALA A 83 4.34 5.91 17.05
CA ALA A 83 5.32 5.54 18.08
C ALA A 83 5.22 4.04 18.47
N THR A 84 4.00 3.50 18.54
CA THR A 84 3.76 2.09 18.87
C THR A 84 4.26 1.18 17.74
N HIS A 85 3.96 1.51 16.48
CA HIS A 85 4.47 0.78 15.31
C HIS A 85 6.00 0.83 15.25
N LYS A 86 6.60 1.99 15.55
CA LYS A 86 8.06 2.12 15.63
C LYS A 86 8.66 1.15 16.65
N GLN A 87 8.13 1.13 17.88
CA GLN A 87 8.61 0.23 18.92
C GLN A 87 8.47 -1.23 18.52
N GLU A 88 7.30 -1.63 18.02
CA GLU A 88 7.03 -2.99 17.55
C GLU A 88 8.01 -3.44 16.46
N ILE A 89 8.20 -2.62 15.42
CA ILE A 89 9.08 -2.96 14.29
C ILE A 89 10.54 -2.99 14.74
N THR A 90 10.96 -2.05 15.59
CA THR A 90 12.34 -2.01 16.12
C THR A 90 12.63 -3.25 16.96
N GLN A 91 11.68 -3.69 17.78
CA GLN A 91 11.81 -4.90 18.59
C GLN A 91 11.91 -6.16 17.70
N ALA A 92 11.08 -6.23 16.66
CA ALA A 92 11.08 -7.37 15.73
C ALA A 92 12.32 -7.40 14.82
N TYR A 93 12.87 -6.23 14.46
CA TYR A 93 13.94 -6.08 13.46
C TYR A 93 14.98 -5.05 13.92
N PRO A 94 15.82 -5.36 14.93
CA PRO A 94 16.73 -4.39 15.57
C PRO A 94 17.83 -3.84 14.66
N GLY A 95 18.02 -4.41 13.46
CA GLY A 95 18.97 -3.93 12.46
C GLY A 95 18.43 -2.88 11.48
N VAL A 96 17.18 -2.44 11.67
CA VAL A 96 16.48 -1.51 10.78
C VAL A 96 16.18 -0.21 11.52
N ASP A 97 16.60 0.92 10.96
CA ASP A 97 16.29 2.23 11.54
C ASP A 97 14.82 2.59 11.26
N ILE A 98 14.02 2.80 12.31
CA ILE A 98 12.61 3.19 12.15
C ILE A 98 12.41 4.65 12.54
N HIS A 99 11.92 5.45 11.59
CA HIS A 99 11.62 6.87 11.74
C HIS A 99 10.11 7.11 11.67
N THR A 100 9.63 8.12 12.40
CA THR A 100 8.21 8.50 12.42
C THR A 100 8.09 9.97 12.10
N TRP A 101 7.17 10.32 11.20
CA TRP A 101 6.92 11.70 10.80
C TRP A 101 5.42 11.97 10.73
N GLN A 102 4.96 12.98 11.46
CA GLN A 102 3.57 13.44 11.39
C GLN A 102 3.44 14.56 10.35
N PHE A 103 2.73 14.30 9.27
CA PHE A 103 2.35 15.31 8.27
C PHE A 103 1.26 14.81 7.33
N ASP A 104 0.49 15.73 6.77
CA ASP A 104 -0.40 15.42 5.65
C ASP A 104 0.42 15.20 4.37
N ALA A 105 0.26 14.05 3.72
CA ALA A 105 0.98 13.69 2.51
C ALA A 105 0.70 14.61 1.30
N ALA A 106 -0.31 15.47 1.38
CA ALA A 106 -0.58 16.52 0.40
C ALA A 106 0.03 17.89 0.77
N GLU A 107 0.81 18.00 1.85
CA GLU A 107 1.60 19.19 2.18
C GLU A 107 2.99 19.14 1.53
N GLU A 108 3.15 19.87 0.44
CA GLU A 108 4.36 19.92 -0.39
C GLU A 108 5.66 20.12 0.42
N ALA A 109 5.69 21.12 1.31
CA ALA A 109 6.86 21.43 2.11
C ALA A 109 7.26 20.27 3.04
N LYS A 110 6.29 19.53 3.59
CA LYS A 110 6.53 18.39 4.49
C LYS A 110 6.98 17.14 3.74
N VAL A 111 6.39 16.87 2.57
CA VAL A 111 6.85 15.78 1.68
C VAL A 111 8.30 16.01 1.28
N LYS A 112 8.66 17.25 0.91
CA LYS A 112 10.06 17.60 0.62
C LYS A 112 10.95 17.37 1.84
N ALA A 113 10.54 17.83 3.02
CA ALA A 113 11.34 17.73 4.23
C ALA A 113 11.67 16.28 4.62
N VAL A 114 10.72 15.33 4.53
CA VAL A 114 11.01 13.91 4.85
C VAL A 114 11.95 13.28 3.82
N VAL A 115 11.86 13.66 2.54
CA VAL A 115 12.79 13.21 1.50
C VAL A 115 14.19 13.79 1.72
N ASP A 116 14.29 15.07 2.09
CA ASP A 116 15.56 15.71 2.40
C ASP A 116 16.23 15.09 3.64
N ASP A 117 15.46 14.71 4.67
CA ASP A 117 15.97 14.01 5.85
C ASP A 117 16.56 12.64 5.49
N ALA A 118 15.88 11.87 4.62
CA ALA A 118 16.40 10.59 4.13
C ALA A 118 17.73 10.77 3.37
N LEU A 119 17.82 11.78 2.51
CA LEU A 119 19.07 12.11 1.81
C LEU A 119 20.17 12.56 2.78
N SER A 120 19.84 13.38 3.78
CA SER A 120 20.79 13.89 4.77
C SER A 120 21.39 12.76 5.61
N ARG A 121 20.55 11.83 6.11
CA ARG A 121 20.98 10.74 6.99
C ARG A 121 21.71 9.61 6.27
N TYR A 122 21.21 9.26 5.08
CA TYR A 122 21.61 8.02 4.41
C TYR A 122 22.30 8.26 3.07
N GLY A 123 22.31 9.49 2.57
CA GLY A 123 22.84 9.81 1.23
C GLY A 123 22.08 9.12 0.10
N ARG A 124 20.84 8.64 0.36
CA ARG A 124 20.03 7.88 -0.58
C ARG A 124 18.54 7.86 -0.21
N LEU A 125 17.71 7.64 -1.22
CA LEU A 125 16.32 7.19 -1.11
C LEU A 125 16.11 6.10 -2.16
N ASP A 126 15.43 5.00 -1.82
CA ASP A 126 15.25 3.86 -2.74
C ASP A 126 13.80 3.55 -3.04
N VAL A 127 12.91 3.69 -2.06
CA VAL A 127 11.49 3.42 -2.22
C VAL A 127 10.65 4.52 -1.58
N PHE A 128 9.65 5.01 -2.32
CA PHE A 128 8.59 5.85 -1.76
C PHE A 128 7.24 5.20 -2.06
N PHE A 129 6.59 4.66 -1.03
CA PHE A 129 5.22 4.15 -1.12
C PHE A 129 4.22 5.22 -0.67
N ALA A 130 3.68 5.94 -1.65
CA ALA A 130 2.63 6.93 -1.47
C ALA A 130 1.29 6.23 -1.27
N ASN A 131 1.03 5.82 -0.03
CA ASN A 131 -0.09 4.98 0.37
C ASN A 131 -1.20 5.73 1.14
N ALA A 132 -0.94 6.94 1.62
CA ALA A 132 -1.98 7.78 2.21
C ALA A 132 -3.19 7.94 1.28
N GLY A 133 -4.39 7.91 1.85
CA GLY A 133 -5.62 8.11 1.10
C GLY A 133 -6.87 8.02 1.94
N VAL A 134 -7.97 8.54 1.40
CA VAL A 134 -9.30 8.59 2.01
C VAL A 134 -10.36 8.09 1.03
N THR A 135 -11.48 7.57 1.54
CA THR A 135 -12.64 7.15 0.73
C THR A 135 -13.55 8.30 0.33
N GLY A 136 -13.51 9.41 1.09
CA GLY A 136 -14.54 10.45 1.02
C GLY A 136 -15.90 9.97 1.56
N LEU A 137 -16.94 10.76 1.28
CA LEU A 137 -18.32 10.44 1.65
C LEU A 137 -18.91 9.33 0.76
N ASN A 138 -19.90 8.62 1.30
CA ASN A 138 -20.67 7.62 0.58
C ASN A 138 -22.08 8.16 0.28
N VAL A 139 -22.16 9.15 -0.61
CA VAL A 139 -23.39 9.80 -1.07
C VAL A 139 -23.51 9.71 -2.60
N ILE A 140 -24.68 10.01 -3.15
CA ILE A 140 -24.88 10.08 -4.60
C ILE A 140 -24.12 11.28 -5.19
N PHE A 141 -23.77 11.20 -6.48
CA PHE A 141 -22.88 12.19 -7.09
C PHE A 141 -23.44 13.63 -7.09
N THR A 142 -24.76 13.80 -7.03
CA THR A 142 -25.44 15.11 -6.97
C THR A 142 -25.32 15.81 -5.63
N ASP A 143 -24.94 15.08 -4.58
CA ASP A 143 -24.93 15.58 -3.21
C ASP A 143 -23.52 16.00 -2.76
N PHE A 144 -22.50 15.79 -3.61
CA PHE A 144 -21.15 16.30 -3.35
C PHE A 144 -21.07 17.78 -3.70
N SER A 145 -20.50 18.55 -2.77
CA SER A 145 -19.92 19.85 -3.10
C SER A 145 -18.64 19.69 -3.92
N ASP A 146 -18.25 20.77 -4.60
CA ASP A 146 -16.94 20.90 -5.24
C ASP A 146 -15.79 20.76 -4.23
N ALA A 147 -15.94 21.33 -3.03
CA ALA A 147 -14.97 21.23 -1.95
C ALA A 147 -14.72 19.78 -1.50
N GLU A 148 -15.78 18.99 -1.27
CA GLU A 148 -15.67 17.58 -0.89
C GLU A 148 -15.06 16.73 -2.01
N PHE A 149 -15.42 17.03 -3.26
CA PHE A 149 -14.81 16.37 -4.41
C PHE A 149 -13.30 16.66 -4.46
N MET A 150 -12.92 17.93 -4.33
CA MET A 150 -11.54 18.37 -4.42
C MET A 150 -10.68 17.89 -3.25
N GLU A 151 -11.25 17.75 -2.04
CA GLU A 151 -10.50 17.23 -0.89
C GLU A 151 -10.08 15.77 -1.10
N VAL A 152 -10.95 14.92 -1.66
CA VAL A 152 -10.58 13.54 -1.99
C VAL A 152 -9.45 13.50 -3.03
N LEU A 153 -9.51 14.36 -4.05
CA LEU A 153 -8.44 14.48 -5.05
C LEU A 153 -7.14 15.01 -4.42
N ARG A 154 -7.23 15.98 -3.52
CA ARG A 154 -6.08 16.52 -2.79
C ARG A 154 -5.38 15.40 -2.03
N THR A 155 -6.08 14.65 -1.18
CA THR A 155 -5.43 13.59 -0.41
C THR A 155 -4.95 12.43 -1.28
N ASN A 156 -5.76 11.94 -2.22
CA ASN A 156 -5.44 10.71 -2.96
C ASN A 156 -4.52 10.91 -4.16
N THR A 157 -4.65 12.04 -4.86
CA THR A 157 -3.94 12.29 -6.13
C THR A 157 -2.72 13.18 -5.91
N LEU A 158 -2.89 14.33 -5.24
CA LEU A 158 -1.80 15.29 -5.05
C LEU A 158 -0.68 14.67 -4.19
N SER A 159 -1.01 13.86 -3.18
CA SER A 159 0.01 13.17 -2.36
C SER A 159 0.94 12.26 -3.17
N VAL A 160 0.41 11.52 -4.16
CA VAL A 160 1.21 10.65 -5.03
C VAL A 160 2.07 11.49 -5.99
N PHE A 161 1.50 12.57 -6.54
CA PHE A 161 2.26 13.50 -7.36
C PHE A 161 3.43 14.12 -6.59
N LEU A 162 3.19 14.63 -5.38
CA LEU A 162 4.23 15.23 -4.54
C LEU A 162 5.30 14.22 -4.16
N ALA A 163 4.90 12.99 -3.81
CA ALA A 163 5.84 11.90 -3.58
C ALA A 163 6.77 11.71 -4.79
N ALA A 164 6.21 11.62 -6.01
CA ALA A 164 7.01 11.46 -7.21
C ALA A 164 7.91 12.69 -7.49
N LYS A 165 7.37 13.90 -7.34
CA LYS A 165 8.06 15.18 -7.57
C LYS A 165 9.37 15.28 -6.78
N TYR A 166 9.37 14.84 -5.52
CA TYR A 166 10.55 14.94 -4.65
C TYR A 166 11.36 13.65 -4.58
N ALA A 167 10.71 12.49 -4.61
CA ALA A 167 11.41 11.21 -4.51
C ALA A 167 12.24 10.92 -5.76
N ALA A 168 11.76 11.27 -6.97
CA ALA A 168 12.51 10.94 -8.20
C ALA A 168 13.88 11.63 -8.26
N PRO A 169 14.00 12.97 -8.04
CA PRO A 169 15.32 13.62 -7.98
C PRO A 169 16.20 13.06 -6.84
N ALA A 170 15.62 12.72 -5.69
CA ALA A 170 16.35 12.11 -4.58
C ALA A 170 16.88 10.71 -4.91
N MET A 171 16.08 9.90 -5.59
CA MET A 171 16.45 8.56 -6.05
C MET A 171 17.54 8.59 -7.14
N MET A 172 17.65 9.70 -7.87
CA MET A 172 18.72 9.90 -8.87
C MET A 172 20.07 10.29 -8.25
N LYS A 173 20.11 10.71 -6.98
CA LYS A 173 21.37 11.00 -6.29
C LYS A 173 22.16 9.71 -6.07
N THR A 174 23.44 9.76 -6.42
CA THR A 174 24.40 8.69 -6.16
C THR A 174 25.25 9.03 -4.94
N SER A 175 25.74 7.99 -4.28
CA SER A 175 26.65 8.07 -3.13
C SER A 175 27.50 6.81 -3.06
N SER A 176 28.45 6.73 -2.12
CA SER A 176 29.25 5.52 -1.91
C SER A 176 28.40 4.29 -1.59
N GLN A 177 27.25 4.48 -0.95
CA GLN A 177 26.30 3.40 -0.62
C GLN A 177 25.30 3.12 -1.75
N LYS A 178 25.14 4.06 -2.69
CA LYS A 178 24.22 3.96 -3.83
C LYS A 178 24.93 4.42 -5.11
N PRO A 179 25.74 3.56 -5.74
CA PRO A 179 26.57 3.95 -6.88
C PRO A 179 25.78 4.24 -8.16
N HIS A 180 24.55 3.74 -8.27
CA HIS A 180 23.70 3.92 -9.44
C HIS A 180 22.43 4.71 -9.08
N SER A 181 22.01 5.60 -9.99
CA SER A 181 20.71 6.23 -9.91
C SER A 181 19.60 5.19 -10.04
N GLY A 182 18.50 5.41 -9.35
CA GLY A 182 17.29 4.60 -9.52
C GLY A 182 16.51 4.40 -8.23
N GLY A 183 15.33 3.82 -8.35
CA GLY A 183 14.43 3.65 -7.21
C GLY A 183 13.03 3.26 -7.65
N SER A 184 12.11 3.19 -6.70
CA SER A 184 10.73 2.81 -6.96
C SER A 184 9.76 3.73 -6.23
N ILE A 185 8.91 4.40 -6.99
CA ILE A 185 7.77 5.16 -6.49
C ILE A 185 6.53 4.31 -6.72
N ILE A 186 5.76 4.09 -5.66
CA ILE A 186 4.58 3.25 -5.68
C ILE A 186 3.41 4.09 -5.19
N GLY A 187 2.39 4.25 -6.02
CA GLY A 187 1.13 4.90 -5.65
C GLY A 187 0.07 3.88 -5.25
N THR A 188 -0.71 4.16 -4.22
CA THR A 188 -1.90 3.36 -3.91
C THR A 188 -3.10 3.89 -4.69
N ALA A 189 -3.42 3.21 -5.79
CA ALA A 189 -4.65 3.39 -6.55
C ALA A 189 -5.80 2.56 -5.91
N SER A 190 -6.69 1.99 -6.73
CA SER A 190 -7.76 1.08 -6.32
C SER A 190 -8.30 0.38 -7.56
N VAL A 191 -9.00 -0.75 -7.39
CA VAL A 191 -9.86 -1.29 -8.45
C VAL A 191 -10.91 -0.27 -8.92
N ALA A 192 -11.31 0.68 -8.06
CA ALA A 192 -12.20 1.80 -8.42
C ALA A 192 -11.59 2.76 -9.46
N GLY A 193 -10.25 2.78 -9.57
CA GLY A 193 -9.55 3.51 -10.62
C GLY A 193 -9.44 2.74 -11.94
N LEU A 194 -9.76 1.45 -11.95
CA LEU A 194 -9.68 0.58 -13.13
C LEU A 194 -11.05 0.27 -13.75
N ARG A 195 -12.06 0.12 -12.89
CA ARG A 195 -13.44 -0.22 -13.24
C ARG A 195 -14.38 0.56 -12.33
N SER A 196 -15.55 0.91 -12.84
CA SER A 196 -16.59 1.60 -12.07
C SER A 196 -17.17 0.70 -10.95
N ASN A 197 -17.98 1.29 -10.06
CA ASN A 197 -18.74 0.61 -9.01
C ASN A 197 -17.94 0.03 -7.83
N ALA A 198 -16.72 0.51 -7.60
CA ALA A 198 -15.90 0.12 -6.44
C ALA A 198 -15.55 1.30 -5.50
N GLY A 199 -16.22 2.44 -5.66
CA GLY A 199 -16.11 3.61 -4.78
C GLY A 199 -16.98 4.77 -5.27
N SER A 200 -17.04 5.85 -4.48
CA SER A 200 -17.73 7.09 -4.86
C SER A 200 -17.09 7.73 -6.11
N THR A 201 -17.81 8.66 -6.74
CA THR A 201 -17.31 9.42 -7.91
C THR A 201 -15.95 10.08 -7.65
N PRO A 202 -15.76 10.91 -6.60
CA PRO A 202 -14.46 11.53 -6.33
C PRO A 202 -13.37 10.49 -6.01
N TYR A 203 -13.70 9.43 -5.28
CA TYR A 203 -12.74 8.38 -4.97
C TYR A 203 -12.25 7.68 -6.25
N SER A 204 -13.17 7.23 -7.10
CA SER A 204 -12.85 6.55 -8.35
C SER A 204 -12.03 7.45 -9.28
N ALA A 205 -12.42 8.73 -9.42
CA ALA A 205 -11.67 9.71 -10.18
C ALA A 205 -10.24 9.89 -9.66
N SER A 206 -10.08 10.04 -8.33
CA SER A 206 -8.76 10.20 -7.72
C SER A 206 -7.87 8.96 -7.92
N LYS A 207 -8.43 7.75 -7.82
CA LYS A 207 -7.65 6.51 -7.99
C LYS A 207 -7.33 6.21 -9.46
N ALA A 208 -8.17 6.66 -10.40
CA ALA A 208 -7.83 6.67 -11.83
C ALA A 208 -6.70 7.66 -12.14
N ALA A 209 -6.71 8.83 -11.49
CA ALA A 209 -5.63 9.81 -11.64
C ALA A 209 -4.29 9.24 -11.15
N VAL A 210 -4.25 8.47 -10.05
CA VAL A 210 -3.03 7.79 -9.58
C VAL A 210 -2.48 6.81 -10.64
N VAL A 211 -3.33 6.07 -11.34
CA VAL A 211 -2.91 5.18 -12.44
C VAL A 211 -2.29 5.98 -13.58
N SER A 212 -2.95 7.07 -13.99
CA SER A 212 -2.46 7.96 -15.05
C SER A 212 -1.13 8.64 -14.67
N LEU A 213 -0.98 9.08 -13.42
CA LEU A 213 0.27 9.64 -12.90
C LEU A 213 1.41 8.63 -13.00
N ALA A 214 1.17 7.37 -12.60
CA ALA A 214 2.20 6.34 -12.69
C ALA A 214 2.69 6.12 -14.13
N GLN A 215 1.75 6.05 -15.10
CA GLN A 215 2.07 5.90 -16.51
C GLN A 215 2.83 7.12 -17.06
N THR A 216 2.31 8.32 -16.80
CA THR A 216 2.84 9.57 -17.35
C THR A 216 4.23 9.88 -16.80
N ILE A 217 4.41 9.77 -15.48
CA ILE A 217 5.69 10.08 -14.82
C ILE A 217 6.74 9.03 -15.17
N ALA A 218 6.38 7.75 -15.29
CA ALA A 218 7.31 6.70 -15.71
C ALA A 218 7.98 7.02 -17.06
N TYR A 219 7.24 7.55 -18.03
CA TYR A 219 7.80 7.99 -19.32
C TYR A 219 8.71 9.21 -19.18
N GLN A 220 8.35 10.18 -18.34
CA GLN A 220 9.17 11.37 -18.09
C GLN A 220 10.49 11.05 -17.39
N LEU A 221 10.58 9.91 -16.70
CA LEU A 221 11.77 9.43 -15.99
C LEU A 221 12.63 8.48 -16.83
N ALA A 222 12.46 8.43 -18.16
CA ALA A 222 13.26 7.60 -19.05
C ALA A 222 14.78 7.81 -18.82
N GLY A 223 15.52 6.70 -18.70
CA GLY A 223 16.97 6.72 -18.46
C GLY A 223 17.41 7.05 -17.03
N SER A 224 16.51 7.43 -16.11
CA SER A 224 16.88 7.77 -14.72
C SER A 224 17.14 6.55 -13.83
N GLY A 225 16.64 5.37 -14.22
CA GLY A 225 16.59 4.17 -13.36
C GLY A 225 15.47 4.19 -12.32
N VAL A 226 14.65 5.26 -12.27
CA VAL A 226 13.50 5.37 -11.35
C VAL A 226 12.26 4.80 -12.02
N ARG A 227 11.57 3.90 -11.30
CA ARG A 227 10.32 3.27 -11.74
C ARG A 227 9.15 3.86 -10.98
N VAL A 228 8.00 3.96 -11.64
CA VAL A 228 6.75 4.43 -11.04
C VAL A 228 5.65 3.44 -11.37
N ASN A 229 4.99 2.88 -10.35
CA ASN A 229 3.89 1.94 -10.53
C ASN A 229 2.74 2.26 -9.58
N ALA A 230 1.55 1.77 -9.91
CA ALA A 230 0.38 1.86 -9.04
C ALA A 230 -0.05 0.47 -8.57
N ILE A 231 -0.37 0.32 -7.30
CA ILE A 231 -1.09 -0.86 -6.79
C ILE A 231 -2.58 -0.53 -6.74
N CYS A 232 -3.42 -1.44 -7.24
CA CYS A 232 -4.87 -1.31 -7.27
C CYS A 232 -5.50 -2.39 -6.37
N PRO A 233 -5.59 -2.17 -5.05
CA PRO A 233 -6.23 -3.11 -4.14
C PRO A 233 -7.72 -3.30 -4.44
N GLY A 234 -8.22 -4.51 -4.21
CA GLY A 234 -9.65 -4.79 -4.05
C GLY A 234 -10.16 -4.44 -2.65
N ILE A 235 -11.16 -5.17 -2.16
CA ILE A 235 -11.59 -5.03 -0.76
C ILE A 235 -10.61 -5.74 0.17
N ILE A 236 -9.88 -4.95 0.97
CA ILE A 236 -8.88 -5.43 1.92
C ILE A 236 -9.37 -5.12 3.32
N GLU A 237 -9.29 -6.06 4.26
CA GLU A 237 -9.61 -5.80 5.67
C GLU A 237 -8.53 -4.89 6.30
N THR A 238 -8.88 -3.62 6.51
CA THR A 238 -8.00 -2.57 7.04
C THR A 238 -8.82 -1.61 7.90
N GLY A 239 -8.19 -0.64 8.56
CA GLY A 239 -8.94 0.40 9.29
C GLY A 239 -9.93 1.18 8.40
N MET A 240 -9.59 1.40 7.12
CA MET A 240 -10.45 2.12 6.16
C MET A 240 -11.73 1.34 5.82
N THR A 241 -11.69 0.02 5.81
CA THR A 241 -12.81 -0.85 5.41
C THR A 241 -13.46 -1.55 6.60
N ALA A 242 -12.90 -1.41 7.81
CA ALA A 242 -13.42 -2.02 9.03
C ALA A 242 -14.94 -1.81 9.21
N PRO A 243 -15.54 -0.63 8.95
CA PRO A 243 -16.98 -0.46 9.04
C PRO A 243 -17.79 -1.37 8.10
N VAL A 244 -17.27 -1.67 6.90
CA VAL A 244 -17.90 -2.60 5.95
C VAL A 244 -17.87 -4.03 6.50
N TYR A 245 -16.74 -4.45 7.06
CA TYR A 245 -16.59 -5.77 7.67
C TYR A 245 -17.44 -5.92 8.93
N GLU A 246 -17.44 -4.93 9.81
CA GLU A 246 -18.27 -4.89 11.02
C GLU A 246 -19.76 -4.95 10.70
N ALA A 247 -20.23 -4.14 9.73
CA ALA A 247 -21.61 -4.17 9.29
C ALA A 247 -21.99 -5.51 8.63
N ALA A 248 -21.06 -6.18 7.95
CA ALA A 248 -21.29 -7.51 7.40
C ALA A 248 -21.35 -8.57 8.50
N ARG A 249 -20.48 -8.51 9.51
CA ARG A 249 -20.49 -9.39 10.69
C ARG A 249 -21.79 -9.24 11.48
N ALA A 250 -22.20 -8.01 11.77
CA ALA A 250 -23.45 -7.72 12.49
C ALA A 250 -24.69 -8.29 11.78
N ARG A 251 -24.67 -8.35 10.44
CA ARG A 251 -25.76 -8.91 9.61
C ARG A 251 -25.60 -10.40 9.31
N GLY A 252 -24.56 -11.07 9.81
CA GLY A 252 -24.25 -12.47 9.47
C GLY A 252 -23.88 -12.70 8.00
N SER A 253 -23.48 -11.64 7.28
CA SER A 253 -23.19 -11.67 5.85
C SER A 253 -21.70 -11.51 5.52
N GLU A 254 -20.81 -11.67 6.48
CA GLU A 254 -19.35 -11.56 6.27
C GLU A 254 -18.85 -12.49 5.16
N LYS A 255 -19.41 -13.71 5.06
CA LYS A 255 -19.11 -14.67 3.98
C LYS A 255 -19.42 -14.15 2.57
N LYS A 256 -20.17 -13.05 2.44
CA LYS A 256 -20.47 -12.41 1.15
C LYS A 256 -19.39 -11.38 0.75
N ILE A 257 -18.47 -11.03 1.64
CA ILE A 257 -17.36 -10.13 1.30
C ILE A 257 -16.47 -10.80 0.26
N GLY A 258 -16.22 -10.08 -0.85
CA GLY A 258 -15.44 -10.61 -1.96
C GLY A 258 -16.17 -11.70 -2.77
N GLN A 259 -17.48 -11.89 -2.61
CA GLN A 259 -18.25 -12.89 -3.38
C GLN A 259 -18.15 -12.72 -4.90
N LEU A 260 -17.86 -11.51 -5.36
CA LEU A 260 -17.67 -11.18 -6.78
C LEU A 260 -16.26 -11.49 -7.27
N ASN A 261 -15.29 -11.63 -6.36
CA ASN A 261 -13.92 -11.93 -6.71
C ASN A 261 -13.82 -13.45 -6.97
N PRO A 262 -13.09 -13.92 -8.00
CA PRO A 262 -12.82 -15.35 -8.22
C PRO A 262 -12.29 -16.10 -6.98
N THR A 263 -11.52 -15.42 -6.12
CA THR A 263 -11.02 -15.97 -4.84
C THR A 263 -12.06 -16.04 -3.71
N ARG A 264 -13.23 -15.41 -3.88
CA ARG A 264 -14.39 -15.43 -2.96
C ARG A 264 -14.09 -15.00 -1.52
N ARG A 265 -13.14 -14.08 -1.34
CA ARG A 265 -12.81 -13.49 -0.04
C ARG A 265 -12.31 -12.06 -0.17
N GLY A 266 -12.30 -11.36 0.96
CA GLY A 266 -11.49 -10.16 1.15
C GLY A 266 -9.99 -10.47 1.17
N GLY A 267 -9.19 -9.49 0.78
CA GLY A 267 -7.74 -9.54 0.95
C GLY A 267 -7.31 -9.07 2.34
N HIS A 268 -6.06 -9.34 2.69
CA HIS A 268 -5.42 -8.82 3.90
C HIS A 268 -4.28 -7.86 3.56
N ALA A 269 -3.96 -6.95 4.49
CA ALA A 269 -2.92 -5.94 4.29
C ALA A 269 -1.55 -6.54 3.89
N ASP A 270 -1.20 -7.71 4.42
CA ASP A 270 0.03 -8.45 4.07
C ASP A 270 0.12 -8.79 2.57
N GLU A 271 -1.00 -9.09 1.92
CA GLU A 271 -1.02 -9.44 0.49
C GLU A 271 -0.70 -8.22 -0.39
N ILE A 272 -1.15 -7.03 0.01
CA ILE A 272 -0.79 -5.77 -0.66
C ILE A 272 0.66 -5.40 -0.37
N ALA A 273 1.07 -5.53 0.89
CA ALA A 273 2.43 -5.23 1.33
C ALA A 273 3.50 -6.06 0.60
N ARG A 274 3.21 -7.32 0.26
CA ARG A 274 4.11 -8.17 -0.54
C ARG A 274 4.27 -7.68 -1.97
N VAL A 275 3.22 -7.14 -2.57
CA VAL A 275 3.30 -6.51 -3.90
C VAL A 275 4.06 -5.19 -3.82
N ALA A 276 3.87 -4.40 -2.77
CA ALA A 276 4.67 -3.19 -2.53
C ALA A 276 6.16 -3.52 -2.35
N LEU A 277 6.49 -4.58 -1.61
CA LEU A 277 7.85 -5.10 -1.50
C LEU A 277 8.40 -5.53 -2.86
N PHE A 278 7.63 -6.28 -3.66
CA PHE A 278 8.04 -6.68 -5.01
C PHE A 278 8.36 -5.47 -5.89
N LEU A 279 7.44 -4.51 -5.95
CA LEU A 279 7.61 -3.28 -6.72
C LEU A 279 8.75 -2.40 -6.18
N GLY A 280 9.06 -2.44 -4.89
CA GLY A 280 10.20 -1.74 -4.27
C GLY A 280 11.55 -2.47 -4.42
N SER A 281 11.51 -3.77 -4.72
CA SER A 281 12.70 -4.62 -4.91
C SER A 281 13.21 -4.59 -6.36
N ASP A 282 14.39 -5.18 -6.58
CA ASP A 282 15.02 -5.26 -7.90
C ASP A 282 14.39 -6.35 -8.79
N GLU A 283 13.57 -7.23 -8.21
CA GLU A 283 12.80 -8.24 -8.95
C GLU A 283 11.77 -7.63 -9.90
N SER A 284 11.40 -6.37 -9.69
CA SER A 284 10.50 -5.62 -10.56
C SER A 284 11.24 -4.65 -11.48
N SER A 285 12.54 -4.90 -11.75
CA SER A 285 13.41 -4.04 -12.58
C SER A 285 12.84 -3.72 -13.96
N TYR A 286 12.00 -4.60 -14.53
CA TYR A 286 11.33 -4.39 -15.81
C TYR A 286 9.82 -4.08 -15.70
N VAL A 287 9.35 -3.72 -14.50
CA VAL A 287 7.97 -3.30 -14.25
C VAL A 287 7.94 -1.80 -14.02
N ASN A 288 7.41 -1.04 -14.99
CA ASN A 288 7.35 0.42 -14.94
C ASN A 288 6.08 0.94 -15.63
N GLY A 289 5.44 1.96 -15.04
CA GLY A 289 4.21 2.57 -15.53
C GLY A 289 2.97 1.67 -15.41
N GLN A 290 3.00 0.61 -14.60
CA GLN A 290 1.95 -0.41 -14.57
C GLN A 290 0.96 -0.19 -13.41
N ALA A 291 -0.30 -0.58 -13.64
CA ALA A 291 -1.35 -0.64 -12.63
C ALA A 291 -1.61 -2.10 -12.21
N TRP A 292 -1.14 -2.47 -11.02
CA TRP A 292 -1.16 -3.83 -10.50
C TRP A 292 -2.44 -4.10 -9.72
N ALA A 293 -3.39 -4.79 -10.34
CA ALA A 293 -4.61 -5.23 -9.66
C ALA A 293 -4.31 -6.33 -8.63
N VAL A 294 -4.54 -6.05 -7.35
CA VAL A 294 -4.39 -7.00 -6.23
C VAL A 294 -5.75 -7.15 -5.56
N CYS A 295 -6.65 -7.85 -6.25
CA CYS A 295 -8.07 -7.84 -5.95
C CYS A 295 -8.74 -9.22 -5.98
N GLY A 296 -7.94 -10.29 -5.91
CA GLY A 296 -8.47 -11.64 -5.95
C GLY A 296 -9.21 -12.00 -7.24
N GLY A 297 -8.91 -11.28 -8.33
CA GLY A 297 -9.47 -11.44 -9.68
C GLY A 297 -10.70 -10.57 -9.99
N LEU A 298 -11.12 -9.66 -9.10
CA LEU A 298 -12.33 -8.83 -9.29
C LEU A 298 -12.35 -8.07 -10.62
N THR A 299 -11.20 -7.52 -11.05
CA THR A 299 -11.11 -6.73 -12.29
C THR A 299 -10.77 -7.55 -13.53
N ALA A 300 -10.59 -8.87 -13.38
CA ALA A 300 -10.16 -9.74 -14.49
C ALA A 300 -11.28 -10.00 -15.51
N GLY A 301 -12.53 -9.68 -15.19
CA GLY A 301 -13.66 -9.88 -16.09
C GLY A 301 -14.88 -9.06 -15.69
N HIS A 302 -15.90 -9.11 -16.53
CA HIS A 302 -17.23 -8.60 -16.22
C HIS A 302 -17.98 -9.60 -15.33
N PRO A 303 -19.04 -9.18 -14.63
CA PRO A 303 -19.95 -10.11 -13.98
C PRO A 303 -20.42 -11.16 -14.99
N PHE A 304 -20.17 -12.43 -14.68
CA PHE A 304 -20.62 -13.57 -15.48
C PHE A 304 -21.09 -14.67 -14.55
N VAL A 305 -22.05 -15.48 -15.01
CA VAL A 305 -22.47 -16.68 -14.28
C VAL A 305 -21.55 -17.82 -14.71
N PRO A 306 -20.72 -18.38 -13.81
CA PRO A 306 -19.86 -19.50 -14.18
C PRO A 306 -20.70 -20.70 -14.60
N GLY A 307 -20.33 -21.32 -15.72
CA GLY A 307 -20.78 -22.67 -16.02
C GLY A 307 -20.36 -23.62 -14.91
N LYS A 308 -21.11 -24.71 -14.69
CA LYS A 308 -20.67 -25.77 -13.77
C LYS A 308 -19.45 -26.45 -14.40
N LEU A 309 -18.27 -26.21 -13.83
CA LEU A 309 -17.12 -27.10 -14.02
C LEU A 309 -17.47 -28.41 -13.31
N HIS A 310 -17.54 -29.49 -14.06
CA HIS A 310 -17.74 -30.85 -13.55
C HIS A 310 -16.57 -31.29 -12.67
#